data_AF-A0A5K3FHA0-F1
#
_entry.id   AF-A0A5K3FHA0-F1
#
_cell.length_a   1.000
_cell.length_b   1.000
_cell.length_c   1.000
_cell.angle_alpha   90.00
_cell.angle_beta   90.00
_cell.angle_gamma   90.00
#
_symmetry.space_group_name_H-M   'P 1'
#
loop_
_entity.id
_entity.type
_entity.pdbx_description
1 polymer ?
#
loop_
_entity_poly.entity_id
_entity_poly.type
_entity_poly.pdbx_seq_one_letter_code
_entity_poly.pdbx_strand_id
1 'polypeptide(L)'
;MAILCSGKAAASEVAESCEWHGIDASLTFPRYSSPERSRILRMCMWPLDASSDAQRRVFESVCGDMEFERAAAMALINLQFDWALSFLSRASECRRSKENGDAAANEADRNGASLASASSALSATETDLTGLALSGFSDPRNQFWRSTCADVLARLNNPYLRFMFKFLTCSRGDRGDIKDFKEILENEDLILIDRLAFACLYLNDQELRDYVRSTFEHMLQGGRLEAVLLTGLSSPEFFDLLQRYVDLTSDVQTAAILGLHACSLCRYPTPGPPIGSSLGVRRGSGQSQASNRFRVRSGKDVGDTTKSTPSTPPGDQLVAKLGGRRLTNW
;
A
#
# COMPACT_ATOMS: atom_id res chain seq x y z
N MET A 1 -5.61 9.97 15.15
CA MET A 1 -4.67 9.55 14.07
C MET A 1 -3.67 8.48 14.54
N ALA A 2 -4.12 7.23 14.66
CA ALA A 2 -3.33 6.14 15.22
C ALA A 2 -2.01 5.85 14.46
N ILE A 3 -1.98 6.15 13.14
CA ILE A 3 -0.82 5.90 12.28
C ILE A 3 0.40 6.78 12.62
N LEU A 4 0.18 8.07 12.95
CA LEU A 4 1.28 9.03 13.18
C LEU A 4 1.59 9.25 14.68
N CYS A 5 0.74 8.77 15.58
CA CYS A 5 0.81 9.11 17.02
C CYS A 5 1.26 7.96 17.93
N SER A 6 1.68 6.82 17.38
CA SER A 6 2.14 5.65 18.15
C SER A 6 3.60 5.81 18.65
N GLY A 7 3.89 6.82 19.46
CA GLY A 7 5.19 6.99 20.15
C GLY A 7 5.76 8.41 20.10
N LYS A 8 6.89 8.64 20.80
CA LYS A 8 7.70 9.85 20.59
C LYS A 8 8.17 9.84 19.14
N ALA A 9 7.52 10.61 18.27
CA ALA A 9 7.88 10.72 16.87
C ALA A 9 9.36 11.10 16.78
N ALA A 10 10.18 10.19 16.26
CA ALA A 10 11.55 10.52 15.92
C ALA A 10 11.51 11.55 14.78
N ALA A 11 12.37 12.57 14.86
CA ALA A 11 12.53 13.51 13.75
C ALA A 11 12.98 12.73 12.51
N SER A 12 12.42 13.08 11.37
CA SER A 12 12.64 12.32 10.14
C SER A 12 14.00 12.62 9.55
N GLU A 13 14.66 11.57 9.08
CA GLU A 13 15.86 11.71 8.28
C GLU A 13 15.50 12.26 6.90
N VAL A 14 16.36 13.14 6.39
CA VAL A 14 16.14 13.85 5.12
C VAL A 14 17.27 13.50 4.16
N ALA A 15 16.94 12.82 3.07
CA ALA A 15 17.86 12.59 1.97
C ALA A 15 17.66 13.69 0.93
N GLU A 16 18.50 14.73 0.95
CA GLU A 16 18.37 15.93 0.10
C GLU A 16 18.57 15.65 -1.39
N SER A 17 19.37 14.65 -1.73
CA SER A 17 19.63 14.20 -3.09
C SER A 17 19.57 12.67 -3.13
N CYS A 18 18.75 12.14 -4.04
CA CYS A 18 18.66 10.70 -4.28
C CYS A 18 18.91 10.44 -5.77
N GLU A 19 19.76 9.46 -6.06
CA GLU A 19 20.05 9.05 -7.44
C GLU A 19 18.94 8.16 -7.98
N TRP A 20 18.66 8.31 -9.27
CA TRP A 20 17.77 7.41 -9.98
C TRP A 20 18.51 6.14 -10.38
N HIS A 21 17.83 5.00 -10.29
CA HIS A 21 18.34 3.74 -10.84
C HIS A 21 17.88 3.62 -12.29
N GLY A 22 18.83 3.45 -13.22
CA GLY A 22 18.56 3.29 -14.65
C GLY A 22 18.81 4.53 -15.52
N ILE A 23 19.03 5.69 -14.91
CA ILE A 23 19.36 6.95 -15.60
C ILE A 23 20.40 7.74 -14.80
N ASP A 24 21.24 8.51 -15.51
CA ASP A 24 22.24 9.40 -14.89
C ASP A 24 21.59 10.74 -14.51
N ALA A 25 20.76 10.70 -13.48
CA ALA A 25 20.06 11.87 -12.95
C ALA A 25 19.88 11.75 -11.43
N SER A 26 19.57 12.87 -10.78
CA SER A 26 19.18 12.92 -9.37
C SER A 26 17.79 13.55 -9.18
N LEU A 27 17.14 13.16 -8.09
CA LEU A 27 15.91 13.78 -7.63
C LEU A 27 16.23 15.19 -7.10
N THR A 28 15.49 16.20 -7.57
CA THR A 28 15.73 17.61 -7.20
C THR A 28 15.10 18.01 -5.87
N PHE A 29 14.48 17.05 -5.18
CA PHE A 29 13.78 17.28 -3.93
C PHE A 29 14.03 16.18 -2.91
N PRO A 30 14.02 16.51 -1.61
CA PRO A 30 14.25 15.54 -0.55
C PRO A 30 13.23 14.42 -0.48
N ARG A 31 13.72 13.27 -0.03
CA ARG A 31 12.93 12.14 0.47
C ARG A 31 13.06 12.07 1.99
N TYR A 32 11.98 11.69 2.66
CA TYR A 32 11.90 11.60 4.12
C TYR A 32 11.80 10.14 4.57
N SER A 33 12.50 9.79 5.64
CA SER A 33 12.44 8.45 6.25
C SER A 33 12.34 8.52 7.77
N SER A 34 11.53 7.63 8.34
CA SER A 34 11.45 7.40 9.78
C SER A 34 10.88 6.00 10.04
N PRO A 35 11.07 5.41 11.24
CA PRO A 35 10.47 4.13 11.59
C PRO A 35 8.94 4.13 11.46
N GLU A 36 8.29 5.25 11.78
CA GLU A 36 6.86 5.45 11.61
C GLU A 36 6.49 5.41 10.13
N ARG A 37 7.15 6.21 9.27
CA ARG A 37 6.93 6.20 7.81
C ARG A 37 7.09 4.80 7.23
N SER A 38 8.14 4.07 7.61
CA SER A 38 8.35 2.69 7.15
C SER A 38 7.20 1.75 7.55
N ARG A 39 6.61 1.94 8.74
CA ARG A 39 5.41 1.22 9.16
C ARG A 39 4.20 1.57 8.30
N ILE A 40 3.98 2.84 7.99
CA ILE A 40 2.88 3.29 7.09
C ILE A 40 3.06 2.67 5.71
N LEU A 41 4.27 2.76 5.17
CA LEU A 41 4.64 2.22 3.87
C LEU A 41 4.38 0.70 3.81
N ARG A 42 4.74 -0.06 4.85
CA ARG A 42 4.37 -1.48 4.95
C ARG A 42 2.86 -1.72 4.98
N MET A 43 2.09 -0.91 5.72
CA MET A 43 0.61 -0.99 5.71
C MET A 43 0.03 -0.62 4.34
N CYS A 44 0.69 0.27 3.61
CA CYS A 44 0.33 0.64 2.26
C CYS A 44 0.75 -0.41 1.22
N MET A 45 1.33 -1.55 1.62
CA MET A 45 1.88 -2.53 0.69
C MET A 45 3.02 -1.98 -0.17
N TRP A 46 3.80 -1.05 0.37
CA TRP A 46 5.01 -0.50 -0.24
C TRP A 46 6.18 -0.73 0.72
N PRO A 47 6.78 -1.93 0.82
CA PRO A 47 7.87 -2.19 1.76
C PRO A 47 9.18 -1.60 1.23
N LEU A 48 9.29 -0.27 1.21
CA LEU A 48 10.43 0.46 0.62
C LEU A 48 11.71 0.34 1.44
N ASP A 49 11.57 -0.01 2.72
CA ASP A 49 12.67 -0.38 3.62
C ASP A 49 13.12 -1.83 3.46
N ALA A 50 12.39 -2.65 2.69
CA ALA A 50 12.76 -4.04 2.43
C ALA A 50 13.73 -4.16 1.25
N SER A 51 14.34 -5.35 1.12
CA SER A 51 15.26 -5.65 0.02
C SER A 51 14.61 -5.47 -1.35
N SER A 52 15.43 -5.19 -2.38
CA SER A 52 14.96 -5.07 -3.77
C SER A 52 14.13 -6.28 -4.21
N ASP A 53 14.46 -7.49 -3.73
CA ASP A 53 13.68 -8.70 -3.98
C ASP A 53 12.27 -8.65 -3.36
N ALA A 54 12.14 -8.14 -2.13
CA ALA A 54 10.86 -8.00 -1.48
C ALA A 54 9.98 -6.95 -2.17
N GLN A 55 10.57 -5.82 -2.55
CA GLN A 55 9.91 -4.78 -3.34
C GLN A 55 9.44 -5.32 -4.70
N ARG A 56 10.31 -6.07 -5.39
CA ARG A 56 10.00 -6.67 -6.69
C ARG A 56 8.83 -7.64 -6.63
N ARG A 57 8.74 -8.49 -5.59
CA ARG A 57 7.59 -9.40 -5.41
C ARG A 57 6.27 -8.66 -5.27
N VAL A 58 6.26 -7.53 -4.58
CA VAL A 58 5.07 -6.69 -4.45
C VAL A 58 4.67 -6.13 -5.81
N PHE A 59 5.61 -5.53 -6.55
CA PHE A 59 5.32 -4.97 -7.87
C PHE A 59 4.92 -6.05 -8.89
N GLU A 60 5.54 -7.22 -8.83
CA GLU A 60 5.15 -8.38 -9.65
C GLU A 60 3.75 -8.89 -9.30
N SER A 61 3.35 -8.85 -8.03
CA SER A 61 1.97 -9.15 -7.64
C SER A 61 0.99 -8.16 -8.26
N VAL A 62 1.26 -6.85 -8.15
CA VAL A 62 0.40 -5.80 -8.74
C VAL A 62 0.31 -5.97 -10.26
N CYS A 63 1.42 -6.34 -10.92
CA CYS A 63 1.40 -6.68 -12.35
C CYS A 63 0.59 -7.94 -12.67
N GLY A 64 0.64 -8.95 -11.79
CA GLY A 64 -0.16 -10.18 -11.92
C GLY A 64 -1.66 -9.89 -11.91
N ASP A 65 -2.07 -8.82 -11.25
CA ASP A 65 -3.45 -8.32 -11.23
C ASP A 65 -3.80 -7.43 -12.43
N MET A 66 -2.94 -7.37 -13.45
CA MET A 66 -3.08 -6.56 -14.66
C MET A 66 -3.00 -5.04 -14.45
N GLU A 67 -2.51 -4.59 -13.28
CA GLU A 67 -2.34 -3.16 -12.96
C GLU A 67 -0.91 -2.67 -13.29
N PHE A 68 -0.51 -2.79 -14.55
CA PHE A 68 0.85 -2.47 -14.96
C PHE A 68 1.20 -0.99 -14.83
N GLU A 69 0.27 -0.08 -15.15
CA GLU A 69 0.51 1.36 -15.07
C GLU A 69 0.70 1.83 -13.62
N ARG A 70 -0.05 1.20 -12.70
CA ARG A 70 0.13 1.40 -11.26
C ARG A 70 1.48 0.89 -10.79
N ALA A 71 1.86 -0.34 -11.17
CA ALA A 71 3.17 -0.89 -10.83
C ALA A 71 4.32 -0.04 -11.39
N ALA A 72 4.18 0.48 -12.62
CA ALA A 72 5.14 1.40 -13.23
C ALA A 72 5.27 2.70 -12.43
N ALA A 73 4.14 3.31 -12.03
CA ALA A 73 4.14 4.51 -11.20
C ALA A 73 4.81 4.26 -9.83
N MET A 74 4.47 3.15 -9.17
CA MET A 74 5.08 2.74 -7.90
C MET A 74 6.60 2.59 -8.02
N ALA A 75 7.07 1.93 -9.09
CA ALA A 75 8.49 1.76 -9.37
C ALA A 75 9.20 3.09 -9.63
N LEU A 76 8.59 3.97 -10.43
CA LEU A 76 9.14 5.28 -10.76
C LEU A 76 9.29 6.14 -9.51
N ILE A 77 8.28 6.17 -8.66
CA ILE A 77 8.31 6.92 -7.39
C ILE A 77 9.41 6.35 -6.49
N ASN A 78 9.61 5.03 -6.45
CA ASN A 78 10.73 4.47 -5.72
C ASN A 78 12.11 4.64 -6.44
N LEU A 79 12.20 5.53 -7.43
CA LEU A 79 13.42 5.86 -8.17
C LEU A 79 14.00 4.67 -8.96
N GLN A 80 13.16 3.69 -9.32
CA GLN A 80 13.53 2.52 -10.13
C GLN A 80 13.04 2.72 -11.57
N PHE A 81 13.79 3.49 -12.36
CA PHE A 81 13.40 3.90 -13.71
C PHE A 81 13.33 2.69 -14.66
N ASP A 82 14.30 1.78 -14.58
CA ASP A 82 14.33 0.56 -15.38
C ASP A 82 13.10 -0.32 -15.15
N TRP A 83 12.67 -0.43 -13.89
CA TRP A 83 11.50 -1.22 -13.52
C TRP A 83 10.23 -0.58 -14.06
N ALA A 84 10.11 0.75 -13.96
CA ALA A 84 8.98 1.47 -14.50
C ALA A 84 8.83 1.25 -16.02
N LEU A 85 9.92 1.38 -16.78
CA LEU A 85 9.92 1.10 -18.23
C LEU A 85 9.59 -0.37 -18.54
N SER A 86 10.14 -1.31 -17.77
CA SER A 86 9.85 -2.73 -17.94
C SER A 86 8.37 -3.07 -17.68
N PHE A 87 7.73 -2.42 -16.70
CA PHE A 87 6.30 -2.63 -16.46
C PHE A 87 5.43 -2.05 -17.58
N LEU A 88 5.80 -0.89 -18.13
CA LEU A 88 5.11 -0.31 -19.29
C LEU A 88 5.28 -1.16 -20.56
N SER A 89 6.46 -1.72 -20.80
CA SER A 89 6.67 -2.63 -21.95
C SER A 89 5.85 -3.92 -21.81
N ARG A 90 5.79 -4.48 -20.60
CA ARG A 90 4.96 -5.66 -20.32
C ARG A 90 3.47 -5.36 -20.48
N ALA A 91 3.03 -4.15 -20.12
CA ALA A 91 1.65 -3.73 -20.34
C ALA A 91 1.29 -3.73 -21.83
N SER A 92 2.16 -3.20 -22.69
CA SER A 92 1.92 -3.16 -24.13
C SER A 92 1.98 -4.54 -24.77
N GLU A 93 2.91 -5.40 -24.36
CA GLU A 93 2.98 -6.81 -24.77
C GLU A 93 1.72 -7.59 -24.39
N CYS A 94 1.23 -7.43 -23.15
CA CYS A 94 0.05 -8.13 -22.67
C CYS A 94 -1.21 -7.70 -23.44
N ARG A 95 -1.33 -6.42 -23.79
CA ARG A 95 -2.44 -5.88 -24.57
C ARG A 95 -2.41 -6.36 -26.02
N ARG A 96 -1.24 -6.33 -26.68
CA ARG A 96 -1.05 -6.89 -28.04
C ARG A 96 -1.38 -8.38 -28.12
N SER A 97 -1.02 -9.13 -27.08
CA SER A 97 -1.34 -10.56 -26.98
C SER A 97 -2.86 -10.80 -26.92
N LYS A 98 -3.59 -9.99 -26.14
CA LYS A 98 -5.07 -10.04 -26.09
C LYS A 98 -5.70 -9.68 -27.43
N GLU A 99 -5.24 -8.61 -28.08
CA GLU A 99 -5.75 -8.21 -29.40
C GLU A 99 -5.55 -9.30 -30.47
N ASN A 100 -4.38 -9.95 -30.48
CA ASN A 100 -4.12 -11.07 -31.39
C ASN A 100 -4.95 -12.32 -31.06
N GLY A 101 -5.17 -12.60 -29.77
CA GLY A 101 -6.02 -13.72 -29.32
C GLY A 101 -7.50 -13.50 -29.65
N ASP A 102 -7.99 -12.27 -29.45
CA ASP A 102 -9.36 -11.87 -29.78
C ASP A 102 -9.56 -11.83 -31.31
N ALA A 103 -8.56 -11.43 -32.10
CA ALA A 103 -8.62 -11.50 -33.55
C ALA A 103 -8.75 -12.95 -34.07
N ALA A 104 -8.03 -13.90 -33.47
CA ALA A 104 -8.15 -15.31 -33.80
C ALA A 104 -9.50 -15.93 -33.37
N ALA A 105 -10.10 -15.43 -32.28
CA ALA A 105 -11.42 -15.87 -31.82
C ALA A 105 -12.59 -15.23 -32.61
N ASN A 106 -12.44 -13.98 -33.05
CA ASN A 106 -13.48 -13.19 -33.72
C ASN A 106 -13.59 -13.42 -35.23
N GLU A 107 -12.76 -14.29 -35.84
CA GLU A 107 -12.99 -14.75 -37.23
C GLU A 107 -14.34 -15.48 -37.39
N ALA A 108 -14.95 -15.95 -36.29
CA ALA A 108 -16.23 -16.65 -36.29
C ALA A 108 -17.49 -15.77 -36.07
N ASP A 109 -17.36 -14.52 -35.61
CA ASP A 109 -18.51 -13.65 -35.30
C ASP A 109 -18.26 -12.19 -35.72
N ARG A 110 -18.30 -11.97 -37.05
CA ARG A 110 -18.21 -10.63 -37.64
C ARG A 110 -19.56 -9.93 -37.46
N ASN A 111 -19.75 -9.18 -36.38
CA ASN A 111 -20.55 -7.95 -36.33
C ASN A 111 -20.58 -7.36 -34.90
N GLY A 112 -19.55 -6.62 -34.53
CA GLY A 112 -19.60 -5.80 -33.32
C GLY A 112 -18.24 -5.32 -32.84
N ALA A 113 -17.70 -4.26 -33.45
CA ALA A 113 -16.63 -3.50 -32.82
C ALA A 113 -17.19 -2.87 -31.53
N SER A 114 -17.00 -3.56 -30.41
CA SER A 114 -17.50 -3.15 -29.10
C SER A 114 -16.76 -1.90 -28.59
N LEU A 115 -17.50 -1.00 -27.93
CA LEU A 115 -16.97 0.17 -27.21
C LEU A 115 -15.78 -0.19 -26.28
N ALA A 116 -15.75 -1.43 -25.75
CA ALA A 116 -14.66 -1.93 -24.92
C ALA A 116 -13.32 -2.05 -25.67
N SER A 117 -13.33 -2.42 -26.96
CA SER A 117 -12.12 -2.54 -27.78
C SER A 117 -11.50 -1.18 -28.11
N ALA A 118 -12.33 -0.14 -28.29
CA ALA A 118 -11.85 1.22 -28.48
C ALA A 118 -11.18 1.77 -27.20
N SER A 119 -11.77 1.50 -26.02
CA SER A 119 -11.20 1.91 -24.74
C SER A 119 -9.87 1.22 -24.42
N SER A 120 -9.72 -0.07 -24.76
CA SER A 120 -8.46 -0.79 -24.55
C SER A 120 -7.36 -0.32 -25.49
N ALA A 121 -7.71 -0.04 -26.75
CA ALA A 121 -6.78 0.50 -27.75
C ALA A 121 -6.28 1.90 -27.37
N LEU A 122 -7.17 2.79 -26.95
CA LEU A 122 -6.79 4.13 -26.46
C LEU A 122 -5.82 4.02 -25.29
N SER A 123 -6.13 3.20 -24.28
CA SER A 123 -5.23 3.01 -23.14
C SER A 123 -3.90 2.34 -23.52
N ALA A 124 -3.86 1.50 -24.56
CA ALA A 124 -2.61 0.93 -25.08
C ALA A 124 -1.72 2.03 -25.68
N THR A 125 -2.32 2.95 -26.45
CA THR A 125 -1.58 4.10 -26.99
C THR A 125 -1.05 5.01 -25.89
N GLU A 126 -1.80 5.19 -24.80
CA GLU A 126 -1.35 6.00 -23.65
C GLU A 126 -0.10 5.40 -22.98
N THR A 127 -0.09 4.08 -22.75
CA THR A 127 1.03 3.37 -22.15
C THR A 127 2.28 3.42 -23.04
N ASP A 128 2.13 3.17 -24.35
CA ASP A 128 3.25 3.24 -25.31
C ASP A 128 3.81 4.67 -25.42
N LEU A 129 2.95 5.69 -25.48
CA LEU A 129 3.37 7.10 -25.47
C LEU A 129 4.10 7.46 -24.18
N THR A 130 3.62 6.95 -23.03
CA THR A 130 4.27 7.19 -21.75
C THR A 130 5.65 6.52 -21.69
N GLY A 131 5.75 5.25 -22.10
CA GLY A 131 7.03 4.54 -22.17
C GLY A 131 8.04 5.25 -23.07
N LEU A 132 7.60 5.73 -24.24
CA LEU A 132 8.44 6.51 -25.14
C LEU A 132 8.91 7.82 -24.49
N ALA A 133 8.00 8.59 -23.89
CA ALA A 133 8.35 9.85 -23.26
C ALA A 133 9.29 9.65 -22.06
N LEU A 134 9.07 8.61 -21.25
CA LEU A 134 9.95 8.25 -20.15
C LEU A 134 11.35 7.85 -20.67
N SER A 135 11.46 7.10 -21.76
CA SER A 135 12.77 6.77 -22.33
C SER A 135 13.59 7.98 -22.77
N GLY A 136 12.92 9.10 -23.08
CA GLY A 136 13.54 10.39 -23.41
C GLY A 136 13.82 11.29 -22.21
N PHE A 137 13.47 10.87 -20.99
CA PHE A 137 13.76 11.63 -19.78
C PHE A 137 15.25 11.53 -19.45
N SER A 138 15.91 12.69 -19.35
CA SER A 138 17.34 12.78 -19.06
C SER A 138 17.64 13.76 -17.93
N ASP A 139 17.03 14.94 -17.96
CA ASP A 139 17.20 15.97 -16.93
C ASP A 139 15.85 16.63 -16.61
N PRO A 140 15.46 16.77 -15.33
CA PRO A 140 14.26 17.51 -14.92
C PRO A 140 14.23 18.99 -15.38
N ARG A 141 15.38 19.57 -15.76
CA ARG A 141 15.52 20.92 -16.31
C ARG A 141 15.31 21.01 -17.84
N ASN A 142 15.14 19.88 -18.53
CA ASN A 142 14.93 19.86 -19.97
C ASN A 142 13.56 20.46 -20.34
N GLN A 143 13.55 21.73 -20.74
CA GLN A 143 12.32 22.46 -21.10
C GLN A 143 11.60 21.86 -22.31
N PHE A 144 12.34 21.34 -23.29
CA PHE A 144 11.76 20.73 -24.49
C PHE A 144 11.03 19.42 -24.17
N TRP A 145 11.62 18.59 -23.31
CA TRP A 145 10.95 17.38 -22.83
C TRP A 145 9.67 17.76 -22.08
N ARG A 146 9.70 18.80 -21.24
CA ARG A 146 8.54 19.26 -20.48
C ARG A 146 7.40 19.77 -21.36
N SER A 147 7.69 20.56 -22.40
CA SER A 147 6.64 21.03 -23.32
C SER A 147 6.00 19.86 -24.05
N THR A 148 6.81 18.92 -24.52
CA THR A 148 6.33 17.69 -25.17
C THR A 148 5.49 16.84 -24.20
N CYS A 149 5.92 16.73 -22.94
CA CYS A 149 5.19 15.99 -21.93
C CYS A 149 3.89 16.65 -21.51
N ALA A 150 3.78 17.99 -21.56
CA ALA A 150 2.51 18.68 -21.29
C ALA A 150 1.43 18.29 -22.30
N ASP A 151 1.80 18.20 -23.58
CA ASP A 151 0.89 17.75 -24.65
C ASP A 151 0.48 16.29 -24.49
N VAL A 152 1.43 15.42 -24.13
CA VAL A 152 1.14 14.01 -23.82
C VAL A 152 0.20 13.91 -22.62
N LEU A 153 0.52 14.60 -21.53
CA LEU A 153 -0.25 14.62 -20.29
C LEU A 153 -1.68 15.10 -20.49
N ALA A 154 -1.94 16.04 -21.41
CA ALA A 154 -3.29 16.48 -21.74
C ALA A 154 -4.15 15.38 -22.38
N ARG A 155 -3.52 14.35 -22.98
CA ARG A 155 -4.18 13.25 -23.69
C ARG A 155 -4.37 11.99 -22.87
N LEU A 156 -3.73 11.89 -21.70
CA LEU A 156 -3.78 10.71 -20.84
C LEU A 156 -5.03 10.71 -19.97
N ASN A 157 -5.77 9.60 -19.98
CA ASN A 157 -6.89 9.35 -19.07
C ASN A 157 -6.47 8.52 -17.86
N ASN A 158 -5.50 7.61 -18.01
CA ASN A 158 -5.05 6.77 -16.90
C ASN A 158 -4.39 7.63 -15.78
N PRO A 159 -4.91 7.59 -14.54
CA PRO A 159 -4.43 8.45 -13.45
C PRO A 159 -2.99 8.14 -13.03
N TYR A 160 -2.53 6.88 -13.13
CA TYR A 160 -1.15 6.49 -12.81
C TYR A 160 -0.14 6.92 -13.89
N LEU A 161 -0.54 6.90 -15.17
CA LEU A 161 0.29 7.46 -16.23
C LEU A 161 0.48 8.97 -16.03
N ARG A 162 -0.62 9.68 -15.75
CA ARG A 162 -0.59 11.11 -15.41
C ARG A 162 0.29 11.38 -14.19
N PHE A 163 0.16 10.57 -13.14
CA PHE A 163 0.95 10.64 -11.92
C PHE A 163 2.45 10.59 -12.21
N MET A 164 2.92 9.67 -13.05
CA MET A 164 4.34 9.58 -13.42
C MET A 164 4.86 10.89 -14.04
N PHE A 165 4.13 11.49 -14.98
CA PHE A 165 4.52 12.77 -15.57
C PHE A 165 4.47 13.92 -14.57
N LYS A 166 3.43 13.98 -13.73
CA LYS A 166 3.34 15.00 -12.69
C LYS A 166 4.53 14.92 -11.73
N PHE A 167 4.87 13.72 -11.26
CA PHE A 167 6.04 13.51 -10.42
C PHE A 167 7.34 14.00 -11.05
N LEU A 168 7.59 13.65 -12.33
CA LEU A 168 8.80 14.08 -13.04
C LEU A 168 8.83 15.58 -13.33
N THR A 169 7.68 16.21 -13.57
CA THR A 169 7.57 17.65 -13.86
C THR A 169 7.56 18.54 -12.62
N CYS A 170 7.12 18.01 -11.46
CA CYS A 170 7.22 18.65 -10.14
C CYS A 170 8.67 18.81 -9.66
N SER A 171 9.63 18.13 -10.29
CA SER A 171 11.08 18.18 -10.02
C SER A 171 11.74 19.53 -10.42
N ARG A 172 11.04 20.65 -10.25
CA ARG A 172 11.51 21.99 -10.61
C ARG A 172 12.63 22.41 -9.65
N GLY A 173 13.86 22.23 -10.10
CA GLY A 173 15.08 22.53 -9.36
C GLY A 173 15.46 24.01 -9.29
N ASP A 174 14.49 24.92 -9.17
CA ASP A 174 14.83 26.29 -8.79
C ASP A 174 14.77 26.39 -7.26
N ARG A 175 15.90 26.82 -6.67
CA ARG A 175 16.18 26.81 -5.24
C ARG A 175 15.28 27.82 -4.51
N GLY A 176 14.00 27.50 -4.39
CA GLY A 176 13.00 28.39 -3.80
C GLY A 176 11.56 28.20 -4.28
N ASP A 177 11.30 27.45 -5.35
CA ASP A 177 9.91 27.15 -5.76
C ASP A 177 9.32 26.04 -4.88
N ILE A 178 8.15 26.33 -4.32
CA ILE A 178 7.37 25.41 -3.49
C ILE A 178 6.98 24.21 -4.36
N LYS A 179 7.38 23.01 -3.93
CA LYS A 179 6.97 21.78 -4.58
C LYS A 179 5.46 21.63 -4.41
N ASP A 180 4.73 21.72 -5.51
CA ASP A 180 3.30 21.47 -5.48
C ASP A 180 3.02 20.01 -5.82
N PHE A 181 2.75 19.22 -4.78
CA PHE A 181 2.28 17.84 -4.91
C PHE A 181 0.75 17.72 -4.83
N LYS A 182 0.03 18.85 -4.78
CA LYS A 182 -1.43 18.87 -4.61
C LYS A 182 -2.16 18.08 -5.67
N GLU A 183 -1.75 18.21 -6.94
CA GLU A 183 -2.35 17.47 -8.06
C GLU A 183 -2.21 15.94 -7.94
N ILE A 184 -1.25 15.45 -7.14
CA ILE A 184 -1.06 14.02 -6.87
C ILE A 184 -1.84 13.63 -5.61
N LEU A 185 -1.70 14.42 -4.54
CA LEU A 185 -2.24 14.14 -3.22
C LEU A 185 -3.77 14.27 -3.14
N GLU A 186 -4.36 15.19 -3.90
CA GLU A 186 -5.80 15.43 -3.94
C GLU A 186 -6.51 14.66 -5.05
N ASN A 187 -5.79 13.89 -5.87
CA ASN A 187 -6.37 13.13 -6.97
C ASN A 187 -7.12 11.89 -6.45
N GLU A 188 -8.45 11.95 -6.41
CA GLU A 188 -9.29 10.85 -5.93
C GLU A 188 -9.34 9.62 -6.86
N ASP A 189 -8.89 9.75 -8.12
CA ASP A 189 -8.75 8.62 -9.06
C ASP A 189 -7.57 7.71 -8.68
N LEU A 190 -6.65 8.20 -7.83
CA LEU A 190 -5.60 7.41 -7.22
C LEU A 190 -6.08 6.81 -5.89
N ILE A 191 -5.77 5.53 -5.68
CA ILE A 191 -6.14 4.86 -4.43
C ILE A 191 -5.44 5.54 -3.25
N LEU A 192 -6.16 5.63 -2.11
CA LEU A 192 -5.65 6.29 -0.90
C LEU A 192 -4.28 5.75 -0.47
N ILE A 193 -4.10 4.43 -0.59
CA ILE A 193 -2.87 3.73 -0.22
C ILE A 193 -1.65 4.31 -0.93
N ASP A 194 -1.73 4.55 -2.24
CA ASP A 194 -0.61 5.04 -3.03
C ASP A 194 -0.36 6.54 -2.78
N ARG A 195 -1.42 7.32 -2.59
CA ARG A 195 -1.30 8.73 -2.21
C ARG A 195 -0.67 8.90 -0.83
N LEU A 196 -1.04 8.04 0.13
CA LEU A 196 -0.47 8.03 1.47
C LEU A 196 1.00 7.58 1.44
N ALA A 197 1.34 6.56 0.65
CA ALA A 197 2.72 6.14 0.45
C ALA A 197 3.57 7.27 -0.16
N PHE A 198 3.06 7.94 -1.19
CA PHE A 198 3.68 9.11 -1.79
C PHE A 198 3.89 10.24 -0.77
N ALA A 199 2.86 10.58 0.00
CA ALA A 199 2.95 11.59 1.05
C ALA A 199 4.04 11.26 2.07
N CYS A 200 4.14 9.99 2.48
CA CYS A 200 5.17 9.54 3.42
C CYS A 200 6.59 9.71 2.86
N LEU A 201 6.78 9.61 1.54
CA LEU A 201 8.09 9.72 0.91
C LEU A 201 8.55 11.16 0.73
N TYR A 202 7.65 12.09 0.38
CA TYR A 202 8.06 13.41 -0.13
C TYR A 202 7.53 14.61 0.66
N LEU A 203 6.64 14.41 1.62
CA LEU A 203 6.19 15.47 2.51
C LEU A 203 7.05 15.53 3.76
N ASN A 204 7.37 16.75 4.17
CA ASN A 204 7.97 16.98 5.47
C ASN A 204 6.99 16.64 6.61
N ASP A 205 7.47 16.58 7.85
CA ASP A 205 6.67 16.12 8.99
C ASP A 205 5.43 16.98 9.28
N GLN A 206 5.47 18.27 8.95
CA GLN A 206 4.31 19.15 9.12
C GLN A 206 3.30 18.94 7.99
N GLU A 207 3.76 18.97 6.73
CA GLU A 207 2.93 18.72 5.55
C GLU A 207 2.25 17.36 5.60
N LEU A 208 2.98 16.30 6.02
CA LEU A 208 2.43 14.96 6.14
C LEU A 208 1.32 14.91 7.20
N ARG A 209 1.51 15.55 8.36
CA ARG A 209 0.48 15.62 9.41
C ARG A 209 -0.75 16.35 8.93
N ASP A 210 -0.57 17.47 8.22
CA ASP A 210 -1.68 18.28 7.73
C ASP A 210 -2.43 17.57 6.61
N TYR A 211 -1.73 16.94 5.66
CA TYR A 211 -2.32 16.11 4.62
C TYR A 211 -3.12 14.93 5.20
N VAL A 212 -2.55 14.20 6.15
CA VAL A 212 -3.22 13.04 6.75
C VAL A 212 -4.48 13.50 7.50
N ARG A 213 -4.39 14.61 8.26
CA ARG A 213 -5.56 15.18 8.96
C ARG A 213 -6.66 15.62 7.99
N SER A 214 -6.33 16.43 6.98
CA SER A 214 -7.32 16.95 6.04
C SER A 214 -7.97 15.83 5.22
N THR A 215 -7.17 14.85 4.78
CA THR A 215 -7.68 13.67 4.05
C THR A 215 -8.64 12.86 4.91
N PHE A 216 -8.29 12.64 6.18
CA PHE A 216 -9.20 11.95 7.11
C PHE A 216 -10.50 12.72 7.32
N GLU A 217 -10.45 14.02 7.59
CA GLU A 217 -11.66 14.83 7.81
C GLU A 217 -12.57 14.80 6.57
N HIS A 218 -12.00 14.93 5.37
CA HIS A 218 -12.74 14.83 4.11
C HIS A 218 -13.41 13.45 3.94
N MET A 219 -12.65 12.38 4.15
CA MET A 219 -13.16 11.01 3.99
C MET A 219 -14.16 10.63 5.08
N LEU A 220 -13.97 11.12 6.31
CA LEU A 220 -14.93 10.98 7.40
C LEU A 220 -16.26 11.61 7.01
N GLN A 221 -16.26 12.86 6.56
CA GLN A 221 -17.48 13.57 6.16
C GLN A 221 -18.24 12.85 5.04
N GLY A 222 -17.50 12.25 4.09
CA GLY A 222 -18.03 11.43 3.00
C GLY A 222 -18.39 9.99 3.39
N GLY A 223 -18.15 9.56 4.64
CA GLY A 223 -18.39 8.18 5.08
C GLY A 223 -17.54 7.14 4.33
N ARG A 224 -16.36 7.50 3.86
CA ARG A 224 -15.49 6.64 3.05
C ARG A 224 -14.71 5.66 3.91
N LEU A 225 -15.09 4.38 3.88
CA LEU A 225 -14.52 3.34 4.75
C LEU A 225 -13.03 3.09 4.54
N GLU A 226 -12.42 3.54 3.44
CA GLU A 226 -10.97 3.47 3.24
C GLU A 226 -10.22 4.33 4.27
N ALA A 227 -10.88 5.31 4.91
CA ALA A 227 -10.33 6.07 6.03
C ALA A 227 -10.06 5.24 7.29
N VAL A 228 -10.52 3.98 7.34
CA VAL A 228 -10.08 2.99 8.33
C VAL A 228 -8.56 2.86 8.35
N LEU A 229 -7.90 3.03 7.18
CA LEU A 229 -6.45 3.08 7.10
C LEU A 229 -5.90 4.19 8.02
N LEU A 230 -6.45 5.40 7.98
CA LEU A 230 -5.93 6.58 8.70
C LEU A 230 -6.30 6.58 10.20
N THR A 231 -7.52 6.13 10.52
CA THR A 231 -8.05 6.08 11.88
C THR A 231 -7.48 4.92 12.69
N GLY A 232 -7.33 3.75 12.06
CA GLY A 232 -7.07 2.47 12.71
C GLY A 232 -8.32 1.93 13.43
N LEU A 233 -8.39 0.60 13.57
CA LEU A 233 -9.59 -0.12 14.02
C LEU A 233 -9.97 0.07 15.50
N SER A 234 -9.08 0.61 16.33
CA SER A 234 -9.28 0.75 17.79
C SER A 234 -9.45 2.20 18.26
N SER A 235 -9.65 3.11 17.32
CA SER A 235 -9.73 4.55 17.59
C SER A 235 -11.17 5.01 17.79
N PRO A 236 -11.45 6.07 18.58
CA PRO A 236 -12.78 6.67 18.61
C PRO A 236 -13.20 7.16 17.21
N GLU A 237 -12.25 7.68 16.43
CA GLU A 237 -12.49 8.15 15.06
C GLU A 237 -12.99 7.04 14.11
N PHE A 238 -12.67 5.78 14.37
CA PHE A 238 -13.21 4.64 13.61
C PHE A 238 -14.72 4.47 13.81
N PHE A 239 -15.21 4.67 15.04
CA PHE A 239 -16.64 4.58 15.32
C PHE A 239 -17.40 5.74 14.70
N ASP A 240 -16.82 6.95 14.73
CA ASP A 240 -17.38 8.12 14.04
C ASP A 240 -17.50 7.87 12.52
N LEU A 241 -16.49 7.21 11.94
CA LEU A 241 -16.51 6.81 10.53
C LEU A 241 -17.60 5.79 10.22
N LEU A 242 -17.75 4.75 11.04
CA LEU A 242 -18.82 3.76 10.86
C LEU A 242 -20.21 4.39 11.00
N GLN A 243 -20.40 5.25 12.00
CA GLN A 243 -21.65 5.98 12.18
C GLN A 243 -21.98 6.81 10.94
N ARG A 244 -21.01 7.60 10.47
CA ARG A 244 -21.20 8.46 9.30
C ARG A 244 -21.45 7.67 8.02
N TYR A 245 -20.80 6.53 7.83
CA TYR A 245 -21.06 5.61 6.72
C TYR A 245 -22.51 5.08 6.77
N VAL A 246 -22.99 4.63 7.93
CA VAL A 246 -24.36 4.14 8.09
C VAL A 246 -25.38 5.26 7.85
N ASP A 247 -25.13 6.46 8.37
CA ASP A 247 -26.01 7.61 8.18
C ASP A 247 -26.19 7.97 6.69
N LEU A 248 -25.14 7.80 5.87
CA LEU A 248 -25.16 8.11 4.44
C LEU A 248 -25.68 6.96 3.57
N THR A 249 -25.38 5.72 3.92
CA THR A 249 -25.64 4.55 3.05
C THR A 249 -26.77 3.66 3.55
N SER A 250 -27.14 3.77 4.83
CA SER A 250 -28.00 2.81 5.54
C SER A 250 -27.49 1.35 5.52
N ASP A 251 -26.24 1.10 5.12
CA ASP A 251 -25.65 -0.24 5.10
C ASP A 251 -25.12 -0.62 6.50
N VAL A 252 -26.05 -1.06 7.33
CA VAL A 252 -25.75 -1.55 8.69
C VAL A 252 -24.96 -2.86 8.65
N GLN A 253 -25.06 -3.65 7.57
CA GLN A 253 -24.41 -4.96 7.48
C GLN A 253 -22.90 -4.79 7.35
N THR A 254 -22.45 -3.95 6.42
CA THR A 254 -21.02 -3.64 6.24
C THR A 254 -20.43 -3.03 7.51
N ALA A 255 -21.13 -2.10 8.16
CA ALA A 255 -20.67 -1.51 9.42
C ALA A 255 -20.57 -2.52 10.57
N ALA A 256 -21.54 -3.44 10.70
CA ALA A 256 -21.53 -4.48 11.72
C ALA A 256 -20.39 -5.48 11.52
N ILE A 257 -20.12 -5.88 10.28
CA ILE A 257 -18.98 -6.75 9.94
C ILE A 257 -17.67 -6.04 10.35
N LEU A 258 -17.46 -4.80 9.90
CA LEU A 258 -16.25 -4.05 10.25
C LEU A 258 -16.08 -3.89 11.77
N GLY A 259 -17.15 -3.57 12.49
CA GLY A 259 -17.14 -3.47 13.95
C GLY A 259 -16.80 -4.79 14.65
N LEU A 260 -17.31 -5.92 14.16
CA LEU A 260 -16.99 -7.25 14.68
C LEU A 260 -15.51 -7.62 14.44
N HIS A 261 -14.99 -7.35 13.23
CA HIS A 261 -13.58 -7.54 12.90
C HIS A 261 -12.66 -6.68 13.78
N ALA A 262 -13.02 -5.41 13.99
CA ALA A 262 -12.28 -4.53 14.90
C ALA A 262 -12.26 -5.11 16.32
N CYS A 263 -13.40 -5.58 16.84
CA CYS A 263 -13.47 -6.17 18.17
C CYS A 263 -12.63 -7.44 18.32
N SER A 264 -12.65 -8.33 17.33
CA SER A 264 -11.90 -9.59 17.39
C SER A 264 -10.39 -9.35 17.42
N LEU A 265 -9.91 -8.41 16.61
CA LEU A 265 -8.49 -8.04 16.54
C LEU A 265 -8.03 -7.31 17.82
N CYS A 266 -8.89 -6.52 18.46
CA CYS A 266 -8.59 -5.87 19.73
C CYS A 266 -8.61 -6.81 20.95
N ARG A 267 -9.21 -8.01 20.82
CA ARG A 267 -9.42 -8.96 21.91
C ARG A 267 -8.31 -10.01 22.07
N TYR A 268 -7.24 -9.97 21.30
CA TYR A 268 -6.04 -10.75 21.58
C TYR A 268 -5.12 -9.96 22.50
N PRO A 269 -5.10 -10.24 23.83
CA PRO A 269 -4.05 -9.70 24.67
C PRO A 269 -2.75 -10.39 24.24
N THR A 270 -1.67 -9.64 24.15
CA THR A 270 -0.34 -10.22 24.27
C THR A 270 -0.30 -11.15 25.49
N PRO A 271 0.22 -12.38 25.40
CA PRO A 271 0.46 -13.17 26.59
C PRO A 271 1.37 -12.34 27.49
N GLY A 272 0.86 -11.92 28.65
CA GLY A 272 1.69 -11.27 29.65
C GLY A 272 2.90 -12.15 29.98
N PRO A 273 4.04 -11.58 30.38
CA PRO A 273 5.20 -12.37 30.73
C PRO A 273 4.80 -13.39 31.82
N PRO A 274 5.29 -14.64 31.76
CA PRO A 274 4.97 -15.62 32.77
C PRO A 274 5.38 -15.04 34.12
N ILE A 275 4.40 -14.92 35.03
CA ILE A 275 4.66 -14.61 36.43
C ILE A 275 5.52 -15.74 36.94
N GLY A 276 6.82 -15.49 37.03
CA GLY A 276 7.77 -16.38 37.67
C GLY A 276 7.34 -16.56 39.11
N SER A 277 6.80 -17.74 39.40
CA SER A 277 6.54 -18.21 40.75
C SER A 277 7.88 -18.33 41.48
N SER A 278 8.27 -17.30 42.23
CA SER A 278 9.29 -17.43 43.26
C SER A 278 8.66 -18.15 44.45
N LEU A 279 9.21 -19.32 44.73
CA LEU A 279 8.93 -20.13 45.90
C LEU A 279 9.15 -19.32 47.19
N GLY A 280 8.11 -19.21 48.00
CA GLY A 280 8.15 -18.63 49.34
C GLY A 280 7.28 -19.46 50.28
N VAL A 281 7.93 -20.27 51.11
CA VAL A 281 7.37 -21.19 52.11
C VAL A 281 6.41 -20.48 53.08
N ARG A 282 5.22 -21.07 53.34
CA ARG A 282 4.68 -21.15 54.72
C ARG A 282 3.60 -22.23 54.92
N ARG A 283 3.77 -22.90 56.05
CA ARG A 283 3.08 -24.05 56.66
C ARG A 283 1.74 -23.60 57.28
N GLY A 284 0.73 -24.48 57.32
CA GLY A 284 -0.34 -24.40 58.33
C GLY A 284 -1.74 -24.87 57.91
N SER A 285 -2.02 -26.16 58.17
CA SER A 285 -3.27 -26.76 58.70
C SER A 285 -4.65 -26.14 58.41
N GLY A 286 -5.58 -26.97 57.93
CA GLY A 286 -7.02 -26.74 58.14
C GLY A 286 -7.92 -27.54 57.21
N GLN A 287 -8.77 -28.40 57.77
CA GLN A 287 -9.74 -29.28 57.11
C GLN A 287 -10.78 -28.50 56.29
N SER A 288 -11.25 -29.04 55.16
CA SER A 288 -12.56 -29.71 55.08
C SER A 288 -13.05 -29.90 53.64
N GLN A 289 -13.78 -31.00 53.51
CA GLN A 289 -14.52 -31.64 52.43
C GLN A 289 -15.17 -30.76 51.34
N ALA A 290 -15.10 -31.24 50.09
CA ALA A 290 -16.23 -31.65 49.22
C ALA A 290 -15.70 -31.80 47.78
N SER A 291 -15.39 -33.01 47.32
CA SER A 291 -16.28 -33.84 46.49
C SER A 291 -16.98 -33.08 45.34
N ASN A 292 -16.40 -33.16 44.14
CA ASN A 292 -17.12 -33.78 43.04
C ASN A 292 -16.17 -34.33 41.96
N ARG A 293 -16.26 -35.66 41.80
CA ARG A 293 -15.67 -36.46 40.73
C ARG A 293 -16.39 -36.16 39.42
N PHE A 294 -15.64 -35.95 38.34
CA PHE A 294 -15.95 -36.65 37.10
C PHE A 294 -14.66 -37.22 36.53
N ARG A 295 -14.64 -38.54 36.39
CA ARG A 295 -13.48 -39.38 36.04
C ARG A 295 -13.91 -40.15 34.80
N VAL A 296 -13.21 -39.97 33.68
CA VAL A 296 -13.21 -40.92 32.57
C VAL A 296 -11.75 -41.32 32.31
N ARG A 297 -11.49 -42.63 32.45
CA ARG A 297 -10.23 -43.35 32.19
C ARG A 297 -9.86 -43.22 30.70
N SER A 298 -8.64 -42.83 30.32
CA SER A 298 -7.37 -43.57 30.33
C SER A 298 -7.34 -44.81 29.42
N GLY A 299 -6.56 -44.70 28.34
CA GLY A 299 -5.99 -45.78 27.55
C GLY A 299 -4.57 -45.38 27.12
N LYS A 300 -3.58 -46.09 27.68
CA LYS A 300 -2.14 -46.16 27.41
C LYS A 300 -1.82 -46.58 25.96
N ASP A 301 -0.64 -46.44 25.34
CA ASP A 301 0.75 -46.25 25.79
C ASP A 301 1.66 -45.90 24.57
N VAL A 302 2.80 -45.24 24.85
CA VAL A 302 4.15 -45.34 24.22
C VAL A 302 4.44 -44.72 22.83
N GLY A 303 5.47 -43.85 22.78
CA GLY A 303 6.22 -43.51 21.57
C GLY A 303 7.01 -42.19 21.67
N ASP A 304 8.23 -42.28 22.20
CA ASP A 304 9.24 -41.20 22.33
C ASP A 304 9.68 -40.61 20.97
N THR A 305 9.69 -39.29 20.81
CA THR A 305 10.67 -38.57 19.97
C THR A 305 10.58 -37.05 20.15
N THR A 306 11.72 -36.49 20.51
CA THR A 306 12.08 -35.08 20.52
C THR A 306 11.84 -34.40 19.16
N LYS A 307 11.21 -33.21 19.13
CA LYS A 307 11.47 -32.15 18.13
C LYS A 307 10.79 -30.81 18.45
N SER A 308 11.65 -29.82 18.71
CA SER A 308 11.58 -28.40 18.37
C SER A 308 10.21 -27.69 18.34
N THR A 309 10.08 -26.73 19.26
CA THR A 309 9.15 -25.58 19.23
C THR A 309 9.10 -24.90 17.86
N PRO A 310 7.92 -24.51 17.35
CA PRO A 310 7.83 -23.68 16.15
C PRO A 310 8.12 -22.23 16.56
N SER A 311 9.27 -21.72 16.10
CA SER A 311 9.59 -20.30 16.16
C SER A 311 8.60 -19.52 15.28
N THR A 312 7.87 -18.58 15.89
CA THR A 312 7.09 -17.55 15.19
C THR A 312 7.98 -16.87 14.13
N PRO A 313 7.59 -16.81 12.85
CA PRO A 313 8.42 -16.14 11.86
C PRO A 313 8.34 -14.62 12.06
N PRO A 314 9.44 -13.89 11.82
CA PRO A 314 9.42 -12.43 11.78
C PRO A 314 8.42 -11.96 10.70
N GLY A 315 7.74 -10.84 10.95
CA GLY A 315 6.70 -10.29 10.07
C GLY A 315 7.12 -10.14 8.59
N ASP A 316 8.42 -10.03 8.34
CA ASP A 316 9.03 -9.97 7.01
C ASP A 316 8.72 -11.19 6.12
N GLN A 317 8.54 -12.38 6.72
CA GLN A 317 8.19 -13.59 5.95
C GLN A 317 6.71 -13.68 5.58
N LEU A 318 5.82 -12.99 6.31
CA LEU A 318 4.38 -13.00 6.00
C LEU A 318 4.08 -12.19 4.75
N VAL A 319 4.73 -11.03 4.62
CA VAL A 319 4.62 -10.16 3.43
C VAL A 319 5.23 -10.82 2.19
N ALA A 320 6.32 -11.58 2.35
CA ALA A 320 6.96 -12.27 1.24
C ALA A 320 6.20 -13.52 0.75
N LYS A 321 5.41 -14.18 1.61
CA LYS A 321 4.64 -15.39 1.25
C LYS A 321 3.23 -15.10 0.72
N LEU A 322 2.67 -13.95 1.07
CA LEU A 322 1.33 -13.55 0.67
C LEU A 322 1.46 -12.44 -0.37
N GLY A 323 1.60 -12.82 -1.65
CA GLY A 323 1.53 -11.90 -2.78
C GLY A 323 0.43 -10.85 -2.57
N GLY A 324 0.80 -9.60 -2.83
CA GLY A 324 0.27 -8.36 -2.25
C GLY A 324 -1.23 -8.05 -2.36
N ARG A 325 -2.08 -8.96 -2.81
CA ARG A 325 -3.55 -8.87 -2.69
C ARG A 325 -4.18 -9.86 -1.72
N ARG A 326 -3.48 -10.88 -1.23
CA ARG A 326 -4.02 -11.83 -0.23
C ARG A 326 -4.07 -11.28 1.20
N LEU A 327 -4.12 -9.96 1.35
CA LEU A 327 -4.42 -9.27 2.60
C LEU A 327 -5.87 -8.74 2.65
N THR A 328 -6.67 -8.92 1.60
CA THR A 328 -8.11 -8.60 1.62
C THR A 328 -8.99 -9.64 2.33
N ASN A 329 -8.38 -10.70 2.89
CA ASN A 329 -9.04 -11.69 3.75
C ASN A 329 -8.65 -11.52 5.23
N TRP A 330 -8.69 -10.29 5.76
CA TRP A 330 -8.51 -10.01 7.19
C TRP A 330 -9.58 -9.06 7.70
#